data_AF-A0A3N5LMJ2-F1
#
_entry.id   AF-A0A3N5LMJ2-F1
#
_cell.length_a   1.000
_cell.length_b   1.000
_cell.length_c   1.000
_cell.angle_alpha   90.00
_cell.angle_beta   90.00
_cell.angle_gamma   90.00
#
_symmetry.space_group_name_H-M   'P 1'
#
loop_
_entity.id
_entity.type
_entity.pdbx_description
1 polymer ?
#
loop_
_entity_poly.entity_id
_entity_poly.type
_entity_poly.pdbx_seq_one_letter_code
_entity_poly.pdbx_strand_id
1 'polypeptide(L)'
;MHTRYYEMLRGCSQDDFYQALNDPEHELYEIVWNAFETVVIDPAEILEPDFRDLNQFRYRIGETSATLEFFPNECYFRGRSGPDPYNDNSDAAGIHLKFSILPNMSCLFCVSLGIWGQSERETFRKLWFRHRNLLSGLLRRAKPIVFTSILFPDVEYAPSLEKMLDSYFSVRDPNNLIELQYSFPQLEDSGEAQNFMAYMALLYHMIQSLVYSNEDLTMMWVSRLNEFYAGHLPDVPPP
;
A
#
# COMPACT_ATOMS: atom_id res chain seq x y z
N MET A 1 -0.86 -18.14 23.06
CA MET A 1 -0.29 -16.86 23.53
C MET A 1 -0.95 -15.64 22.88
N HIS A 2 -1.50 -15.73 21.66
CA HIS A 2 -1.84 -14.56 20.83
C HIS A 2 -3.23 -13.95 21.04
N THR A 3 -4.22 -14.66 21.59
CA THR A 3 -5.55 -14.10 21.88
C THR A 3 -5.49 -12.91 22.85
N ARG A 4 -4.57 -12.96 23.83
CA ARG A 4 -4.37 -11.88 24.80
C ARG A 4 -3.97 -10.57 24.11
N TYR A 5 -3.05 -10.62 23.16
CA TYR A 5 -2.59 -9.42 22.45
C TYR A 5 -3.63 -8.87 21.48
N TYR A 6 -4.45 -9.75 20.89
CA TYR A 6 -5.59 -9.34 20.08
C TYR A 6 -6.62 -8.56 20.89
N GLU A 7 -6.95 -9.05 22.09
CA GLU A 7 -7.83 -8.35 23.03
C GLU A 7 -7.21 -7.03 23.50
N MET A 8 -5.91 -7.01 23.77
CA MET A 8 -5.19 -5.78 24.14
C MET A 8 -5.27 -4.74 23.01
N LEU A 9 -4.93 -5.10 21.78
CA LEU A 9 -5.01 -4.20 20.62
C LEU A 9 -6.43 -3.65 20.39
N ARG A 10 -7.47 -4.43 20.72
CA ARG A 10 -8.87 -3.96 20.67
C ARG A 10 -9.27 -3.03 21.82
N GLY A 11 -8.64 -3.20 22.98
CA GLY A 11 -8.84 -2.36 24.15
C GLY A 11 -7.91 -1.15 24.24
N CYS A 12 -6.93 -1.04 23.34
CA CYS A 12 -5.93 0.02 23.34
C CYS A 12 -6.53 1.41 23.15
N SER A 13 -6.07 2.33 23.98
CA SER A 13 -6.22 3.77 23.78
C SER A 13 -5.20 4.30 22.75
N GLN A 14 -5.36 5.57 22.38
CA GLN A 14 -4.36 6.26 21.55
C GLN A 14 -2.99 6.32 22.22
N ASP A 15 -2.95 6.52 23.54
CA ASP A 15 -1.72 6.58 24.31
C ASP A 15 -1.00 5.23 24.29
N ASP A 16 -1.74 4.12 24.37
CA ASP A 16 -1.15 2.78 24.28
C ASP A 16 -0.50 2.53 22.91
N PHE A 17 -1.14 2.98 21.82
CA PHE A 17 -0.52 2.94 20.48
C PHE A 17 0.69 3.85 20.38
N TYR A 18 0.63 5.03 20.98
CA TYR A 18 1.76 5.96 21.00
C TYR A 18 2.96 5.33 21.70
N GLN A 19 2.76 4.70 22.86
CA GLN A 19 3.81 3.98 23.57
C GLN A 19 4.30 2.77 22.78
N ALA A 20 3.39 1.95 22.23
CA ALA A 20 3.75 0.79 21.41
C ALA A 20 4.59 1.14 20.17
N LEU A 21 4.50 2.36 19.66
CA LEU A 21 5.29 2.80 18.50
C LEU A 21 6.62 3.46 18.87
N ASN A 22 6.76 3.99 20.09
CA ASN A 22 7.90 4.82 20.49
C ASN A 22 8.74 4.25 21.64
N ASP A 23 8.22 3.27 22.38
CA ASP A 23 8.88 2.66 23.53
C ASP A 23 9.13 1.17 23.27
N PRO A 24 10.39 0.76 22.99
CA PRO A 24 10.77 -0.64 22.81
C PRO A 24 10.48 -1.54 24.01
N GLU A 25 10.34 -0.99 25.22
CA GLU A 25 10.01 -1.74 26.44
C GLU A 25 8.50 -1.97 26.59
N HIS A 26 7.68 -1.30 25.79
CA HIS A 26 6.23 -1.43 25.84
C HIS A 26 5.78 -2.82 25.36
N GLU A 27 4.82 -3.43 26.07
CA GLU A 27 4.43 -4.83 25.84
C GLU A 27 3.83 -5.10 24.44
N LEU A 28 3.35 -4.06 23.75
CA LEU A 28 2.81 -4.14 22.39
C LEU A 28 3.82 -3.79 21.29
N TYR A 29 5.00 -3.27 21.65
CA TYR A 29 5.96 -2.76 20.68
C TYR A 29 6.36 -3.82 19.66
N GLU A 30 6.86 -4.96 20.14
CA GLU A 30 7.30 -6.05 19.26
C GLU A 30 6.17 -6.56 18.37
N ILE A 31 4.92 -6.55 18.85
CA ILE A 31 3.79 -7.09 18.11
C ILE A 31 3.41 -6.18 16.95
N VAL A 32 3.33 -4.87 17.21
CA VAL A 32 3.02 -3.87 16.19
C VAL A 32 4.10 -3.87 15.11
N TRP A 33 5.37 -3.87 15.52
CA TRP A 33 6.50 -3.88 14.59
C TRP A 33 6.63 -5.20 13.82
N ASN A 34 6.51 -6.35 14.46
CA ASN A 34 6.56 -7.65 13.77
C ASN A 34 5.42 -7.81 12.78
N ALA A 35 4.23 -7.30 13.10
CA ALA A 35 3.10 -7.30 12.18
C ALA A 35 3.37 -6.43 10.95
N PHE A 36 3.92 -5.24 11.16
CA PHE A 36 4.26 -4.35 10.06
C PHE A 36 5.39 -4.90 9.19
N GLU A 37 6.43 -5.44 9.81
CA GLU A 37 7.55 -6.12 9.16
C GLU A 37 7.03 -7.23 8.24
N THR A 38 6.31 -8.19 8.82
CA THR A 38 5.84 -9.39 8.12
C THR A 38 4.89 -9.04 6.97
N VAL A 39 3.98 -8.08 7.17
CA VAL A 39 2.87 -7.86 6.24
C VAL A 39 3.17 -6.78 5.20
N VAL A 40 4.06 -5.83 5.49
CA VAL A 40 4.36 -4.72 4.57
C VAL A 40 5.81 -4.70 4.12
N ILE A 41 6.76 -4.83 5.05
CA ILE A 41 8.18 -4.65 4.74
C ILE A 41 8.73 -5.86 3.98
N ASP A 42 8.53 -7.08 4.51
CA ASP A 42 9.01 -8.30 3.88
C ASP A 42 8.49 -8.42 2.42
N PRO A 43 7.20 -8.18 2.13
CA PRO A 43 6.71 -8.21 0.75
C PRO A 43 7.29 -7.12 -0.17
N ALA A 44 7.67 -5.96 0.38
CA ALA A 44 8.30 -4.90 -0.40
C ALA A 44 9.78 -5.21 -0.69
N GLU A 45 10.50 -5.80 0.28
CA GLU A 45 11.91 -6.15 0.16
C GLU A 45 12.16 -7.31 -0.82
N ILE A 46 11.14 -8.12 -1.14
CA ILE A 46 11.17 -9.05 -2.29
C ILE A 46 11.64 -8.34 -3.56
N LEU A 47 11.18 -7.11 -3.75
CA LEU A 47 11.41 -6.34 -4.97
C LEU A 47 12.62 -5.45 -4.84
N GLU A 48 12.87 -4.87 -3.68
CA GLU A 48 13.98 -3.94 -3.44
C GLU A 48 14.60 -4.20 -2.06
N PRO A 49 15.75 -4.90 -1.97
CA PRO A 49 16.35 -5.28 -0.69
C PRO A 49 16.66 -4.11 0.25
N ASP A 50 16.97 -2.94 -0.33
CA ASP A 50 17.25 -1.70 0.41
C ASP A 50 15.98 -0.83 0.58
N PHE A 51 14.78 -1.43 0.56
CA PHE A 51 13.49 -0.73 0.59
C PHE A 51 13.41 0.29 1.73
N ARG A 52 13.88 -0.05 2.94
CA ARG A 52 13.84 0.86 4.10
C ARG A 52 14.73 2.08 3.93
N ASP A 53 15.87 1.96 3.25
CA ASP A 53 16.81 3.07 3.06
C ASP A 53 16.35 4.02 1.96
N LEU A 54 15.55 3.51 1.02
CA LEU A 54 15.02 4.26 -0.12
C LEU A 54 13.67 4.92 0.16
N ASN A 55 13.06 4.61 1.31
CA ASN A 55 11.75 5.10 1.69
C ASN A 55 11.76 5.70 3.10
N GLN A 56 10.82 6.61 3.34
CA GLN A 56 10.62 7.23 4.62
C GLN A 56 9.50 6.52 5.38
N PHE A 57 9.80 6.14 6.62
CA PHE A 57 8.80 5.65 7.55
C PHE A 57 8.05 6.81 8.21
N ARG A 58 6.73 6.68 8.34
CA ARG A 58 5.86 7.56 9.13
C ARG A 58 4.86 6.71 9.90
N TYR A 59 4.53 7.15 11.11
CA TYR A 59 3.39 6.63 11.86
C TYR A 59 2.37 7.73 12.12
N ARG A 60 1.10 7.33 12.23
CA ARG A 60 -0.02 8.22 12.49
C ARG A 60 -0.95 7.57 13.50
N ILE A 61 -1.44 8.38 14.44
CA ILE A 61 -2.43 7.95 15.42
C ILE A 61 -3.67 8.80 15.19
N GLY A 62 -4.73 8.16 14.71
CA GLY A 62 -6.06 8.74 14.57
C GLY A 62 -6.93 8.41 15.79
N GLU A 63 -8.14 8.98 15.84
CA GLU A 63 -9.12 8.72 16.91
C GLU A 63 -9.46 7.24 17.09
N THR A 64 -9.42 6.48 16.00
CA THR A 64 -9.86 5.08 15.96
C THR A 64 -8.89 4.15 15.24
N SER A 65 -7.68 4.62 14.95
CA SER A 65 -6.69 3.82 14.21
C SER A 65 -5.26 4.23 14.53
N ALA A 66 -4.34 3.27 14.39
CA ALA A 66 -2.92 3.53 14.31
C ALA A 66 -2.40 3.02 12.96
N THR A 67 -1.70 3.86 12.22
CA THR A 67 -1.20 3.55 10.88
C THR A 67 0.31 3.70 10.84
N LEU A 68 0.98 2.66 10.35
CA LEU A 68 2.38 2.63 9.99
C LEU A 68 2.46 2.68 8.46
N GLU A 69 3.31 3.53 7.90
CA GLU A 69 3.42 3.65 6.45
C GLU A 69 4.85 3.93 5.97
N PHE A 70 5.11 3.48 4.75
CA PHE A 70 6.26 3.88 3.96
C PHE A 70 5.81 4.67 2.73
N PHE A 71 6.58 5.69 2.40
CA PHE A 71 6.46 6.48 1.19
C PHE A 71 7.86 6.89 0.69
N PRO A 72 8.03 7.35 -0.57
CA PRO A 72 9.35 7.64 -1.10
C PRO A 72 10.14 8.68 -0.27
N ASN A 73 11.47 8.56 -0.26
CA ASN A 73 12.35 9.51 0.42
C ASN A 73 12.35 10.91 -0.21
N GLU A 74 13.00 11.90 0.43
CA GLU A 74 13.07 13.29 -0.05
C GLU A 74 13.62 13.41 -1.49
N CYS A 75 14.59 12.56 -1.86
CA CYS A 75 15.20 12.60 -3.19
C CYS A 75 14.19 12.31 -4.30
N TYR A 76 13.16 11.52 -4.03
CA TYR A 76 12.07 11.25 -4.97
C TYR A 76 11.21 12.47 -5.28
N PHE A 77 11.09 13.43 -4.34
CA PHE A 77 10.27 14.64 -4.50
C PHE A 77 11.07 15.85 -4.98
N ARG A 78 12.39 15.83 -4.80
CA ARG A 78 13.28 16.94 -5.13
C ARG A 78 13.11 17.41 -6.58
N GLY A 79 12.78 18.69 -6.75
CA GLY A 79 12.66 19.33 -8.07
C GLY A 79 11.38 19.00 -8.84
N ARG A 80 10.41 18.29 -8.23
CA ARG A 80 9.11 18.01 -8.84
C ARG A 80 8.10 19.10 -8.53
N SER A 81 7.15 19.29 -9.45
CA SER A 81 6.00 20.15 -9.22
C SER A 81 4.89 19.38 -8.49
N GLY A 82 4.38 19.92 -7.39
CA GLY A 82 3.30 19.33 -6.61
C GLY A 82 3.55 19.44 -5.11
N PRO A 83 2.69 18.84 -4.28
CA PRO A 83 2.91 18.76 -2.85
C PRO A 83 4.20 18.00 -2.54
N ASP A 84 4.95 18.50 -1.56
CA ASP A 84 6.20 17.90 -1.09
C ASP A 84 6.07 17.58 0.40
N PRO A 85 5.89 16.30 0.76
CA PRO A 85 5.55 15.90 2.12
C PRO A 85 6.64 16.24 3.14
N TYR A 86 7.86 16.61 2.69
CA TYR A 86 8.97 17.05 3.54
C TYR A 86 8.97 18.55 3.82
N ASN A 87 8.32 19.35 2.96
CA ASN A 87 8.30 20.81 3.06
C ASN A 87 6.94 21.35 3.53
N ASP A 88 5.84 20.68 3.19
CA ASP A 88 4.48 21.17 3.46
C ASP A 88 3.64 20.24 4.35
N ASN A 89 4.21 19.13 4.82
CA ASN A 89 3.50 18.07 5.59
C ASN A 89 2.23 17.55 4.89
N SER A 90 2.15 17.65 3.57
CA SER A 90 0.99 17.19 2.82
C SER A 90 0.93 15.66 2.77
N ASP A 91 -0.28 15.15 2.96
CA ASP A 91 -0.61 13.74 2.73
C ASP A 91 -1.00 13.47 1.27
N ALA A 92 -1.14 14.51 0.47
CA ALA A 92 -1.59 14.45 -0.92
C ALA A 92 -0.42 14.26 -1.92
N ALA A 93 0.68 13.64 -1.48
CA ALA A 93 1.89 13.49 -2.28
C ALA A 93 2.30 12.03 -2.43
N GLY A 94 2.80 11.64 -3.59
CA GLY A 94 3.47 10.35 -3.76
C GLY A 94 2.56 9.12 -3.73
N ILE A 95 3.13 8.03 -3.24
CA ILE A 95 2.59 6.67 -3.18
C ILE A 95 2.96 6.07 -1.82
N HIS A 96 2.06 5.31 -1.21
CA HIS A 96 2.17 4.90 0.19
C HIS A 96 1.83 3.43 0.35
N LEU A 97 2.70 2.66 1.01
CA LEU A 97 2.38 1.33 1.52
C LEU A 97 2.06 1.45 3.01
N LYS A 98 0.89 0.95 3.42
CA LYS A 98 0.36 1.18 4.78
C LYS A 98 -0.03 -0.12 5.46
N PHE A 99 0.13 -0.13 6.78
CA PHE A 99 -0.48 -1.08 7.71
C PHE A 99 -1.22 -0.29 8.77
N SER A 100 -2.47 -0.63 9.00
CA SER A 100 -3.34 0.04 9.97
C SER A 100 -3.93 -0.97 10.94
N ILE A 101 -3.95 -0.59 12.21
CA ILE A 101 -4.65 -1.26 13.30
C ILE A 101 -5.92 -0.47 13.58
N LEU A 102 -7.07 -1.15 13.54
CA LEU A 102 -8.42 -0.61 13.59
C LEU A 102 -9.20 -1.25 14.76
N PRO A 103 -8.93 -0.85 16.03
CA PRO A 103 -9.49 -1.51 17.23
C PRO A 103 -11.01 -1.66 17.22
N ASN A 104 -11.70 -0.65 16.69
CA ASN A 104 -13.15 -0.52 16.70
C ASN A 104 -13.84 -1.18 15.49
N MET A 105 -13.08 -1.76 14.57
CA MET A 105 -13.60 -2.39 13.36
C MET A 105 -13.70 -3.91 13.50
N SER A 106 -14.57 -4.52 12.70
CA SER A 106 -14.70 -5.99 12.66
C SER A 106 -13.39 -6.66 12.22
N CYS A 107 -12.75 -6.13 11.18
CA CYS A 107 -11.36 -6.45 10.83
C CYS A 107 -10.42 -5.57 11.64
N LEU A 108 -9.54 -6.17 12.45
CA LEU A 108 -8.59 -5.42 13.26
C LEU A 108 -7.46 -4.81 12.43
N PHE A 109 -7.08 -5.45 11.32
CA PHE A 109 -5.96 -5.01 10.51
C PHE A 109 -6.41 -4.61 9.12
N CYS A 110 -5.71 -3.65 8.53
CA CYS A 110 -5.87 -3.26 7.14
C CYS A 110 -4.50 -2.94 6.56
N VAL A 111 -4.26 -3.40 5.33
CA VAL A 111 -3.07 -3.06 4.56
C VAL A 111 -3.48 -2.39 3.26
N SER A 112 -2.69 -1.42 2.80
CA SER A 112 -3.08 -0.68 1.61
C SER A 112 -1.93 -0.11 0.79
N LEU A 113 -2.23 0.12 -0.49
CA LEU A 113 -1.49 1.02 -1.37
C LEU A 113 -2.34 2.26 -1.64
N GLY A 114 -1.86 3.42 -1.18
CA GLY A 114 -2.46 4.73 -1.49
C GLY A 114 -1.67 5.46 -2.56
N ILE A 115 -2.35 6.01 -3.57
CA ILE A 115 -1.72 6.77 -4.68
C ILE A 115 -2.28 8.19 -4.67
N TRP A 116 -1.52 9.10 -4.05
CA TRP A 116 -1.94 10.47 -3.74
C TRP A 116 -1.38 11.53 -4.68
N GLY A 117 -0.18 11.33 -5.22
CA GLY A 117 0.45 12.31 -6.09
C GLY A 117 -0.12 12.30 -7.51
N GLN A 118 -0.31 13.49 -8.10
CA GLN A 118 -0.84 13.60 -9.46
C GLN A 118 0.04 12.87 -10.49
N SER A 119 1.36 12.95 -10.34
CA SER A 119 2.28 12.29 -11.28
C SER A 119 2.19 10.77 -11.16
N GLU A 120 2.04 10.27 -9.94
CA GLU A 120 1.90 8.87 -9.59
C GLU A 120 0.59 8.31 -10.15
N ARG A 121 -0.52 9.04 -10.03
CA ARG A 121 -1.80 8.65 -10.64
C ARG A 121 -1.76 8.66 -12.17
N GLU A 122 -1.16 9.67 -12.79
CA GLU A 122 -1.00 9.68 -14.25
C GLU A 122 -0.06 8.55 -14.71
N THR A 123 0.92 8.20 -13.89
CA THR A 123 1.82 7.07 -14.15
C THR A 123 1.07 5.75 -14.00
N PHE A 124 0.26 5.59 -12.96
CA PHE A 124 -0.60 4.42 -12.80
C PHE A 124 -1.56 4.30 -13.97
N ARG A 125 -2.17 5.39 -14.42
CA ARG A 125 -2.99 5.44 -15.64
C ARG A 125 -2.21 4.93 -16.88
N LYS A 126 -0.99 5.41 -17.09
CA LYS A 126 -0.14 4.96 -18.22
C LYS A 126 0.16 3.46 -18.13
N LEU A 127 0.57 2.98 -16.95
CA LEU A 127 0.85 1.58 -16.70
C LEU A 127 -0.41 0.72 -16.88
N TRP A 128 -1.57 1.20 -16.42
CA TRP A 128 -2.85 0.53 -16.56
C TRP A 128 -3.21 0.23 -18.01
N PHE A 129 -3.08 1.23 -18.89
CA PHE A 129 -3.38 1.03 -20.32
C PHE A 129 -2.29 0.25 -21.05
N ARG A 130 -1.03 0.35 -20.62
CA ARG A 130 0.10 -0.36 -21.24
C ARG A 130 0.14 -1.84 -20.86
N HIS A 131 -0.03 -2.15 -19.58
CA HIS A 131 0.10 -3.47 -18.97
C HIS A 131 -1.25 -3.98 -18.44
N ARG A 132 -2.31 -3.70 -19.20
CA ARG A 132 -3.71 -3.93 -18.80
C ARG A 132 -3.97 -5.36 -18.31
N ASN A 133 -3.47 -6.35 -19.04
CA ASN A 133 -3.71 -7.75 -18.73
C ASN A 133 -3.02 -8.17 -17.43
N LEU A 134 -1.76 -7.79 -17.26
CA LEU A 134 -0.99 -8.01 -16.04
C LEU A 134 -1.69 -7.37 -14.84
N LEU A 135 -1.96 -6.07 -14.89
CA LEU A 135 -2.54 -5.34 -13.75
C LEU A 135 -3.96 -5.82 -13.43
N SER A 136 -4.79 -6.13 -14.44
CA SER A 136 -6.11 -6.72 -14.20
C SER A 136 -5.98 -8.11 -13.54
N GLY A 137 -5.01 -8.91 -13.97
CA GLY A 137 -4.72 -10.21 -13.38
C GLY A 137 -4.26 -10.12 -11.93
N LEU A 138 -3.35 -9.20 -11.62
CA LEU A 138 -2.87 -8.93 -10.26
C LEU A 138 -4.03 -8.49 -9.37
N LEU A 139 -4.84 -7.52 -9.81
CA LEU A 139 -5.95 -7.00 -9.02
C LEU A 139 -7.07 -8.03 -8.82
N ARG A 140 -7.33 -8.92 -9.80
CA ARG A 140 -8.28 -10.04 -9.61
C ARG A 140 -7.81 -11.06 -8.57
N ARG A 141 -6.49 -11.27 -8.46
CA ARG A 141 -5.90 -12.15 -7.44
C ARG A 141 -5.92 -11.47 -6.07
N ALA A 142 -5.51 -10.22 -6.01
CA ALA A 142 -5.47 -9.40 -4.80
C ALA A 142 -6.86 -9.09 -4.23
N LYS A 143 -7.88 -8.97 -5.08
CA LYS A 143 -9.27 -8.62 -4.72
C LYS A 143 -9.35 -7.39 -3.78
N PRO A 144 -8.75 -6.25 -4.17
CA PRO A 144 -8.73 -5.06 -3.33
C PRO A 144 -10.16 -4.52 -3.10
N ILE A 145 -10.40 -4.01 -1.90
CA ILE A 145 -11.41 -2.99 -1.69
C ILE A 145 -10.83 -1.68 -2.22
N VAL A 146 -11.55 -0.99 -3.09
CA VAL A 146 -11.08 0.27 -3.68
C VAL A 146 -11.78 1.47 -3.08
N PHE A 147 -10.98 2.43 -2.62
CA PHE A 147 -11.44 3.74 -2.18
C PHE A 147 -10.94 4.81 -3.13
N THR A 148 -11.81 5.77 -3.42
CA THR A 148 -11.52 6.92 -4.25
C THR A 148 -12.31 8.11 -3.74
N SER A 149 -11.77 9.31 -3.88
CA SER A 149 -12.46 10.56 -3.59
C SER A 149 -13.43 10.98 -4.72
N ILE A 150 -13.40 10.29 -5.86
CA ILE A 150 -14.27 10.54 -7.00
C ILE A 150 -15.69 10.01 -6.73
N LEU A 151 -16.68 10.89 -6.82
CA LEU A 151 -18.11 10.57 -6.71
C LEU A 151 -18.82 10.65 -8.07
N PHE A 152 -18.31 9.93 -9.08
CA PHE A 152 -18.97 9.84 -10.39
C PHE A 152 -19.75 8.53 -10.51
N PRO A 153 -20.99 8.56 -11.06
CA PRO A 153 -21.78 7.35 -11.26
C PRO A 153 -21.05 6.25 -12.04
N ASP A 154 -20.24 6.61 -13.04
CA ASP A 154 -19.50 5.64 -13.88
C ASP A 154 -18.35 4.95 -13.14
N VAL A 155 -17.94 5.49 -11.97
CA VAL A 155 -16.97 4.88 -11.06
C VAL A 155 -17.72 4.10 -9.99
N GLU A 156 -18.73 4.70 -9.34
CA GLU A 156 -19.49 4.09 -8.24
C GLU A 156 -20.30 2.86 -8.66
N TYR A 157 -20.88 2.89 -9.87
CA TYR A 157 -21.74 1.81 -10.39
C TYR A 157 -21.04 0.99 -11.48
N ALA A 158 -19.72 1.04 -11.53
CA ALA A 158 -18.96 0.25 -12.48
C ALA A 158 -19.21 -1.26 -12.29
N PRO A 159 -19.47 -2.03 -13.37
CA PRO A 159 -19.80 -3.45 -13.26
C PRO A 159 -18.59 -4.35 -12.95
N SER A 160 -17.37 -3.80 -13.05
CA SER A 160 -16.14 -4.50 -12.71
C SER A 160 -15.07 -3.51 -12.27
N LEU A 161 -14.07 -4.00 -11.53
CA LEU A 161 -12.92 -3.21 -11.11
C LEU A 161 -12.20 -2.58 -12.32
N GLU A 162 -12.09 -3.31 -13.43
CA GLU A 162 -11.42 -2.80 -14.60
C GLU A 162 -12.19 -1.68 -15.28
N LYS A 163 -13.52 -1.74 -15.28
CA LYS A 163 -14.37 -0.66 -15.78
C LYS A 163 -14.34 0.54 -14.84
N MET A 164 -14.32 0.30 -13.53
CA MET A 164 -14.16 1.36 -12.52
C MET A 164 -12.85 2.11 -12.75
N LEU A 165 -11.73 1.41 -12.98
CA LEU A 165 -10.43 2.02 -13.27
C LEU A 165 -10.39 2.73 -14.63
N ASP A 166 -10.97 2.15 -15.68
CA ASP A 166 -11.09 2.82 -16.99
C ASP A 166 -11.84 4.15 -16.85
N SER A 167 -12.96 4.17 -16.09
CA SER A 167 -13.73 5.38 -15.79
C SER A 167 -12.94 6.36 -14.93
N TYR A 168 -12.30 5.89 -13.84
CA TYR A 168 -11.47 6.71 -12.95
C TYR A 168 -10.39 7.45 -13.74
N PHE A 169 -9.66 6.75 -14.61
CA PHE A 169 -8.59 7.32 -15.42
C PHE A 169 -9.05 8.15 -16.62
N SER A 170 -10.35 8.17 -16.91
CA SER A 170 -10.92 9.03 -17.96
C SER A 170 -11.09 10.47 -17.49
N VAL A 171 -11.13 10.71 -16.16
CA VAL A 171 -11.29 12.03 -15.58
C VAL A 171 -9.94 12.60 -15.18
N ARG A 172 -9.67 13.83 -15.63
CA ARG A 172 -8.50 14.60 -15.16
C ARG A 172 -8.87 15.37 -13.91
N ASP A 173 -8.32 14.96 -12.77
CA ASP A 173 -8.46 15.73 -11.54
C ASP A 173 -7.22 15.55 -10.60
N PRO A 174 -6.53 16.65 -10.28
CA PRO A 174 -5.30 16.65 -9.50
C PRO A 174 -5.50 16.41 -8.00
N ASN A 175 -6.73 16.46 -7.47
CA ASN A 175 -7.00 16.30 -6.04
C ASN A 175 -7.45 14.89 -5.66
N ASN A 176 -7.45 13.95 -6.60
CA ASN A 176 -7.99 12.62 -6.34
C ASN A 176 -7.05 11.68 -5.60
N LEU A 177 -7.65 10.76 -4.87
CA LEU A 177 -6.99 9.58 -4.31
C LEU A 177 -7.47 8.34 -5.07
N ILE A 178 -6.60 7.35 -5.20
CA ILE A 178 -7.02 5.96 -5.30
C ILE A 178 -6.27 5.15 -4.27
N GLU A 179 -7.01 4.35 -3.51
CA GLU A 179 -6.45 3.48 -2.48
C GLU A 179 -6.99 2.07 -2.66
N LEU A 180 -6.07 1.11 -2.67
CA LEU A 180 -6.36 -0.32 -2.76
C LEU A 180 -6.10 -0.92 -1.38
N GLN A 181 -7.13 -1.50 -0.77
CA GLN A 181 -7.09 -1.99 0.62
C GLN A 181 -7.44 -3.47 0.72
N TYR A 182 -6.84 -4.12 1.70
CA TYR A 182 -7.22 -5.46 2.15
C TYR A 182 -7.32 -5.48 3.68
N SER A 183 -8.51 -5.78 4.18
CA SER A 183 -8.80 -5.84 5.62
C SER A 183 -8.89 -7.28 6.09
N PHE A 184 -8.29 -7.58 7.24
CA PHE A 184 -8.24 -8.93 7.78
C PHE A 184 -8.33 -8.93 9.31
N PRO A 185 -8.88 -9.99 9.91
CA PRO A 185 -9.21 -9.98 11.33
C PRO A 185 -8.01 -10.28 12.23
N GLN A 186 -7.10 -11.19 11.86
CA GLN A 186 -6.04 -11.70 12.74
C GLN A 186 -4.73 -11.90 11.98
N LEU A 187 -3.58 -11.73 12.65
CA LEU A 187 -2.25 -11.88 12.04
C LEU A 187 -1.90 -13.34 11.68
N GLU A 188 -2.53 -14.31 12.34
CA GLU A 188 -2.34 -15.74 12.09
C GLU A 188 -2.76 -16.13 10.66
N ASP A 189 -3.72 -15.38 10.08
CA ASP A 189 -4.22 -15.55 8.72
C ASP A 189 -3.61 -14.51 7.74
N SER A 190 -2.46 -13.93 8.09
CA SER A 190 -1.85 -12.83 7.30
C SER A 190 -1.30 -13.26 5.94
N GLY A 191 -1.30 -14.55 5.58
CA GLY A 191 -0.79 -15.03 4.30
C GLY A 191 -1.44 -14.36 3.08
N GLU A 192 -2.76 -14.14 3.12
CA GLU A 192 -3.46 -13.40 2.07
C GLU A 192 -3.10 -11.91 2.07
N ALA A 193 -2.90 -11.31 3.26
CA ALA A 193 -2.47 -9.91 3.39
C ALA A 193 -1.04 -9.70 2.87
N GLN A 194 -0.13 -10.65 3.11
CA GLN A 194 1.22 -10.65 2.57
C GLN A 194 1.21 -10.78 1.05
N ASN A 195 0.42 -11.71 0.50
CA ASN A 195 0.25 -11.86 -0.96
C ASN A 195 -0.34 -10.60 -1.59
N PHE A 196 -1.36 -10.01 -0.96
CA PHE A 196 -1.90 -8.72 -1.36
C PHE A 196 -0.81 -7.66 -1.39
N MET A 197 -0.01 -7.56 -0.33
CA MET A 197 1.05 -6.55 -0.22
C MET A 197 2.21 -6.78 -1.18
N ALA A 198 2.54 -8.02 -1.55
CA ALA A 198 3.51 -8.29 -2.61
C ALA A 198 3.05 -7.72 -3.96
N TYR A 199 1.75 -7.85 -4.29
CA TYR A 199 1.20 -7.25 -5.51
C TYR A 199 1.12 -5.72 -5.42
N MET A 200 0.80 -5.18 -4.24
CA MET A 200 0.78 -3.74 -4.02
C MET A 200 2.18 -3.12 -4.06
N ALA A 201 3.19 -3.81 -3.52
CA ALA A 201 4.58 -3.43 -3.63
C ALA A 201 5.07 -3.48 -5.09
N LEU A 202 4.66 -4.49 -5.87
CA LEU A 202 4.94 -4.54 -7.31
C LEU A 202 4.40 -3.28 -8.01
N LEU A 203 3.14 -2.93 -7.76
CA LEU A 203 2.54 -1.73 -8.33
C LEU A 203 3.23 -0.45 -7.83
N TYR A 204 3.61 -0.40 -6.56
CA TYR A 204 4.38 0.68 -5.96
C TYR A 204 5.69 0.92 -6.73
N HIS A 205 6.53 -0.12 -6.91
CA HIS A 205 7.80 0.00 -7.61
C HIS A 205 7.64 0.30 -9.10
N MET A 206 6.61 -0.25 -9.77
CA MET A 206 6.29 0.10 -11.16
C MET A 206 5.98 1.60 -11.31
N ILE A 207 5.16 2.15 -10.41
CA ILE A 207 4.83 3.58 -10.43
C ILE A 207 6.06 4.43 -10.07
N GLN A 208 6.72 4.08 -8.97
CA GLN A 208 7.89 4.80 -8.45
C GLN A 208 8.98 4.93 -9.51
N SER A 209 9.36 3.82 -10.16
CA SER A 209 10.41 3.81 -11.18
C SER A 209 10.04 4.67 -12.38
N LEU A 210 8.81 4.53 -12.90
CA LEU A 210 8.39 5.31 -14.06
C LEU A 210 8.20 6.80 -13.74
N VAL A 211 7.88 7.18 -12.49
CA VAL A 211 7.87 8.58 -12.07
C VAL A 211 9.29 9.13 -11.93
N TYR A 212 10.19 8.37 -11.28
CA TYR A 212 11.51 8.85 -10.91
C TYR A 212 12.52 8.82 -12.06
N SER A 213 12.61 7.71 -12.80
CA SER A 213 13.57 7.55 -13.91
C SER A 213 12.94 7.74 -15.30
N ASN A 214 11.62 7.83 -15.40
CA ASN A 214 10.88 7.81 -16.68
C ASN A 214 11.13 6.52 -17.50
N GLU A 215 11.59 5.45 -16.84
CA GLU A 215 11.79 4.14 -17.44
C GLU A 215 10.70 3.17 -16.98
N ASP A 216 10.20 2.37 -17.91
CA ASP A 216 9.25 1.31 -17.60
C ASP A 216 10.01 0.04 -17.23
N LEU A 217 10.22 -0.16 -15.93
CA LEU A 217 10.93 -1.31 -15.37
C LEU A 217 9.98 -2.47 -15.00
N THR A 218 8.75 -2.48 -15.50
CA THR A 218 7.72 -3.47 -15.14
C THR A 218 8.21 -4.91 -15.26
N MET A 219 8.88 -5.26 -16.36
CA MET A 219 9.37 -6.62 -16.58
C MET A 219 10.46 -7.04 -15.60
N MET A 220 11.31 -6.10 -15.16
CA MET A 220 12.32 -6.36 -14.14
C MET A 220 11.66 -6.68 -12.80
N TRP A 221 10.68 -5.87 -12.39
CA TRP A 221 9.96 -6.08 -11.13
C TRP A 221 9.15 -7.39 -11.12
N VAL A 222 8.51 -7.72 -12.25
CA VAL A 222 7.81 -9.01 -12.41
C VAL A 222 8.79 -10.18 -12.34
N SER A 223 10.01 -10.06 -12.90
CA SER A 223 11.05 -11.10 -12.78
C SER A 223 11.42 -11.36 -11.32
N ARG A 224 11.67 -10.28 -10.54
CA ARG A 224 11.99 -10.40 -9.11
C ARG A 224 10.88 -11.08 -8.32
N LEU A 225 9.62 -10.69 -8.56
CA LEU A 225 8.46 -11.33 -7.93
C LEU A 225 8.39 -12.82 -8.28
N ASN A 226 8.59 -13.17 -9.56
CA ASN A 226 8.56 -14.56 -10.00
C ASN A 226 9.71 -15.40 -9.42
N GLU A 227 10.91 -14.83 -9.31
CA GLU A 227 12.07 -15.49 -8.69
C GLU A 227 11.80 -15.83 -7.23
N PHE A 228 11.16 -14.91 -6.49
CA PHE A 228 10.75 -15.16 -5.11
C PHE A 228 9.72 -16.29 -5.00
N TYR A 229 8.69 -16.27 -5.86
CA TYR A 229 7.67 -17.31 -5.90
C TYR A 229 8.09 -18.59 -6.65
N ALA A 230 9.33 -18.70 -7.14
CA ALA A 230 9.82 -19.83 -7.93
C ALA A 230 9.83 -21.19 -7.19
N GLY A 231 9.41 -21.24 -5.92
CA GLY A 231 9.15 -22.47 -5.17
C GLY A 231 7.71 -22.64 -4.66
N HIS A 232 6.82 -21.65 -4.82
CA HIS A 232 5.48 -21.59 -4.22
C HIS A 232 4.47 -20.86 -5.12
N LEU A 233 4.38 -21.25 -6.40
CA LEU A 233 3.50 -20.61 -7.39
C LEU A 233 2.09 -20.32 -6.82
N PRO A 234 1.60 -19.09 -7.04
CA PRO A 234 0.37 -18.94 -7.79
C PRO A 234 0.69 -18.22 -9.09
N ASP A 235 0.48 -18.90 -10.23
CA ASP A 235 0.69 -18.42 -11.60
C ASP A 235 0.52 -16.90 -11.76
N VAL A 236 1.59 -16.11 -11.77
CA VAL A 236 1.47 -14.71 -12.19
C VAL A 236 1.11 -14.73 -13.68
N PRO A 237 0.05 -14.02 -14.13
CA PRO A 237 -0.35 -14.05 -15.53
C PRO A 237 0.79 -13.53 -16.42
N PRO A 238 0.99 -14.14 -17.60
CA PRO A 238 2.02 -13.68 -18.53
C PRO A 238 1.77 -12.23 -18.96
N PRO A 239 2.84 -11.49 -19.34
CA PRO A 239 2.78 -10.10 -19.78
C PRO A 239 1.84 -9.86 -20.96
#